data_AF-A0A511XID5-F1
#
_entry.id   AF-A0A511XID5-F1
#
_cell.length_a   1.000
_cell.length_b   1.000
_cell.length_c   1.000
_cell.angle_alpha   90.00
_cell.angle_beta   90.00
_cell.angle_gamma   90.00
#
_symmetry.space_group_name_H-M   'P 1'
#
loop_
_entity.id
_entity.type
_entity.pdbx_description
1 polymer ?
#
loop_
_entity_poly.entity_id
_entity_poly.type
_entity_poly.pdbx_seq_one_letter_code
_entity_poly.pdbx_strand_id
1 'polypeptide(L)'
;MRVTEAARLIVTGNLSPDILWQMTTLAERVTISLLVGRPDYLPAGASTPSAAWDTLDARYRALVMRRAPVKIRKRLPGYTSAPRPFSMTSGNSSAARHALMATARRKAPDQAISLLSN
;
A
#
# COMPACT_ATOMS: atom_id res chain seq x y z
N MET A 1 -12.88 -24.94 5.97
CA MET A 1 -13.16 -23.73 6.80
C MET A 1 -12.92 -22.47 5.96
N ARG A 2 -13.72 -21.39 6.09
CA ARG A 2 -13.40 -20.12 5.38
C ARG A 2 -12.31 -19.36 6.16
N VAL A 3 -11.07 -19.45 5.69
CA VAL A 3 -9.86 -18.82 6.26
C VAL A 3 -10.05 -17.33 6.62
N THR A 4 -10.82 -16.59 5.82
CA THR A 4 -11.16 -15.19 6.08
C THR A 4 -12.05 -14.99 7.30
N GLU A 5 -12.97 -15.93 7.56
CA GLU A 5 -13.86 -15.87 8.71
C GLU A 5 -13.11 -16.20 10.00
N ALA A 6 -12.24 -17.22 9.96
CA ALA A 6 -11.37 -17.55 11.07
C ALA A 6 -10.46 -16.36 11.46
N ALA A 7 -9.88 -15.67 10.48
CA ALA A 7 -9.12 -14.44 10.71
C ALA A 7 -9.98 -13.33 11.35
N ARG A 8 -11.23 -13.16 10.90
CA ARG A 8 -12.16 -12.20 11.50
C ARG A 8 -12.47 -12.56 12.96
N LEU A 9 -12.78 -13.82 13.24
CA LEU A 9 -13.13 -14.29 14.59
C LEU A 9 -11.97 -14.12 15.58
N ILE A 10 -10.72 -14.32 15.13
CA ILE A 10 -9.54 -14.01 15.95
C ILE A 10 -9.44 -12.51 16.23
N VAL A 11 -9.59 -11.66 15.20
CA VAL A 11 -9.48 -10.20 15.36
C VAL A 11 -10.57 -9.65 16.28
N THR A 12 -11.78 -10.21 16.24
CA THR A 12 -12.90 -9.80 17.11
C THR A 12 -12.86 -10.45 18.49
N GLY A 13 -11.90 -11.34 18.77
CA GLY A 13 -11.79 -12.02 20.06
C GLY A 13 -12.83 -13.12 20.30
N ASN A 14 -13.56 -13.53 19.26
CA ASN A 14 -14.62 -14.55 19.35
C ASN A 14 -14.09 -15.99 19.22
N LEU A 15 -12.81 -16.16 18.86
CA LEU A 15 -12.18 -17.46 18.73
C LEU A 15 -10.72 -17.40 19.21
N SER A 16 -10.34 -18.32 20.11
CA SER A 16 -8.95 -18.46 20.53
C SER A 16 -8.10 -19.02 19.38
N PRO A 17 -6.95 -18.42 19.07
CA PRO A 17 -6.00 -18.95 18.11
C PRO A 17 -5.58 -20.39 18.42
N ASP A 18 -5.42 -20.74 19.69
CA ASP A 18 -4.90 -22.06 20.09
C ASP A 18 -5.83 -23.21 19.69
N ILE A 19 -7.14 -23.00 19.85
CA ILE A 19 -8.17 -23.96 19.42
C ILE A 19 -8.20 -24.07 17.90
N LEU A 20 -8.10 -22.93 17.22
CA LEU A 20 -8.10 -22.88 15.77
C LEU A 20 -6.90 -23.65 15.18
N TRP A 21 -5.72 -23.52 15.78
CA TRP A 21 -4.51 -24.19 15.30
C TRP A 21 -4.60 -25.71 15.33
N GLN A 22 -5.42 -26.29 16.19
CA GLN A 22 -5.66 -27.73 16.25
C GLN A 22 -6.49 -28.24 15.06
N MET A 23 -7.22 -27.35 14.38
CA MET A 23 -8.15 -27.71 13.30
C MET A 23 -7.72 -27.17 11.93
N THR A 24 -6.62 -26.43 11.86
CA THR A 24 -6.11 -25.85 10.61
C THR A 24 -4.90 -26.59 10.07
N THR A 25 -4.83 -26.70 8.75
CA THR A 25 -3.60 -27.08 8.05
C THR A 25 -2.53 -26.00 8.20
N LEU A 26 -1.27 -26.36 7.91
CA LEU A 26 -0.13 -25.44 7.93
C LEU A 26 -0.37 -24.20 7.05
N ALA A 27 -0.84 -24.41 5.81
CA ALA A 27 -1.11 -23.33 4.87
C ALA A 27 -2.25 -22.41 5.33
N GLU A 28 -3.30 -22.98 5.92
CA GLU A 28 -4.39 -22.18 6.51
C GLU A 28 -3.88 -21.35 7.67
N ARG A 29 -3.10 -21.93 8.60
CA ARG A 29 -2.51 -21.20 9.72
C ARG A 29 -1.66 -20.02 9.25
N VAL A 30 -0.74 -20.25 8.31
CA VAL A 30 0.10 -19.18 7.75
C VAL A 30 -0.78 -18.10 7.10
N THR A 31 -1.79 -18.48 6.32
CA THR A 31 -2.71 -17.52 5.69
C THR A 31 -3.44 -16.67 6.74
N ILE A 32 -3.96 -17.29 7.81
CA ILE A 32 -4.68 -16.61 8.88
C ILE A 32 -3.76 -15.64 9.61
N SER A 33 -2.55 -16.07 9.99
CA SER A 33 -1.55 -15.22 10.65
C SER A 33 -1.21 -13.98 9.83
N LEU A 34 -1.05 -14.14 8.51
CA LEU A 34 -0.78 -13.03 7.58
C LEU A 34 -1.99 -12.09 7.42
N LEU A 35 -3.22 -12.63 7.39
CA LEU A 35 -4.45 -11.84 7.30
C LEU A 35 -4.73 -11.04 8.57
N VAL A 36 -4.48 -11.63 9.74
CA VAL A 36 -4.60 -10.95 11.04
C VAL A 36 -3.46 -9.92 11.21
N GLY A 37 -2.34 -10.11 10.53
CA GLY A 37 -1.16 -9.26 10.63
C GLY A 37 -0.38 -9.44 11.92
N ARG A 38 -0.43 -10.66 12.46
CA ARG A 38 0.30 -11.12 13.65
C ARG A 38 1.36 -12.14 13.21
N PRO A 39 2.60 -11.70 12.95
CA PRO A 39 3.68 -12.61 12.58
C PRO A 39 4.00 -13.60 13.71
N ASP A 40 3.71 -13.24 14.96
CA ASP A 40 3.90 -14.10 16.15
C ASP A 40 3.08 -15.40 16.08
N TYR A 41 2.04 -15.44 15.25
CA TYR A 41 1.21 -16.65 15.04
C TYR A 41 1.75 -17.58 13.96
N LEU A 42 2.82 -17.19 13.27
CA LEU A 42 3.46 -18.04 12.27
C LEU A 42 4.09 -19.26 12.94
N PRO A 43 3.98 -20.45 12.33
CA PRO A 43 4.72 -21.62 12.76
C PRO A 43 6.22 -21.40 12.56
N ALA A 44 7.06 -22.07 13.35
CA ALA A 44 8.52 -21.88 13.34
C ALA A 44 9.14 -22.03 11.93
N GLY A 45 8.67 -23.01 11.15
CA GLY A 45 9.12 -23.26 9.77
C GLY A 45 8.67 -22.21 8.74
N ALA A 46 7.80 -21.27 9.12
CA ALA A 46 7.31 -20.18 8.27
C ALA A 46 7.55 -18.80 8.92
N SER A 47 8.59 -18.69 9.76
CA SER A 47 8.92 -17.47 10.52
C SER A 47 9.47 -16.33 9.66
N THR A 48 9.95 -16.63 8.45
CA THR A 48 10.45 -15.63 7.50
C THR A 48 9.42 -15.33 6.41
N PRO A 49 9.41 -14.12 5.82
CA PRO A 49 8.44 -13.79 4.76
C PRO A 49 8.50 -14.74 3.55
N SER A 50 9.70 -15.17 3.15
CA SER A 50 9.85 -16.12 2.04
C SER A 50 9.32 -17.50 2.41
N ALA A 51 9.67 -18.03 3.59
CA ALA A 51 9.18 -19.34 4.03
C ALA A 51 7.66 -19.36 4.21
N ALA A 52 7.09 -18.29 4.75
CA ALA A 52 5.64 -18.11 4.81
C ALA A 52 5.01 -18.09 3.41
N TRP A 53 5.63 -17.40 2.45
CA TRP A 53 5.14 -17.33 1.07
C TRP A 53 5.21 -18.66 0.32
N ASP A 54 6.25 -19.44 0.56
CA ASP A 54 6.47 -20.75 -0.04
C ASP A 54 5.48 -21.80 0.47
N THR A 55 4.98 -21.61 1.69
CA THR A 55 3.92 -22.46 2.27
C THR A 55 2.55 -22.26 1.60
N LEU A 56 2.35 -21.13 0.90
CA LEU A 56 1.05 -20.79 0.30
C LEU A 56 0.95 -21.23 -1.15
N ASP A 57 -0.22 -21.77 -1.52
CA ASP A 57 -0.61 -21.97 -2.91
C ASP A 57 -1.00 -20.66 -3.60
N ALA A 58 -1.21 -20.69 -4.93
CA ALA A 58 -1.59 -19.52 -5.70
C ALA A 58 -2.88 -18.85 -5.20
N ARG A 59 -3.84 -19.64 -4.69
CA ARG A 59 -5.13 -19.14 -4.19
C ARG A 59 -4.94 -18.32 -2.91
N TYR A 60 -4.16 -18.84 -1.96
CA TYR A 60 -3.86 -18.14 -0.71
C TYR A 60 -2.97 -16.93 -0.93
N ARG A 61 -1.97 -17.02 -1.82
CA ARG A 61 -1.13 -15.88 -2.23
C ARG A 61 -1.99 -14.72 -2.74
N ALA A 62 -2.92 -14.98 -3.65
CA ALA A 62 -3.83 -13.97 -4.18
C ALA A 62 -4.73 -13.36 -3.09
N LEU A 63 -5.25 -14.20 -2.18
CA LEU A 63 -6.07 -13.76 -1.06
C LEU A 63 -5.30 -12.82 -0.11
N VAL A 64 -4.09 -13.22 0.29
CA VAL A 64 -3.21 -12.44 1.18
C VAL A 64 -2.87 -11.10 0.53
N MET A 65 -2.49 -11.10 -0.76
CA MET A 65 -2.19 -9.86 -1.47
C MET A 65 -3.39 -8.92 -1.60
N ARG A 66 -4.62 -9.44 -1.57
CA ARG A 66 -5.83 -8.61 -1.60
C ARG A 66 -6.26 -8.09 -0.22
N ARG A 67 -6.15 -8.91 0.84
CA ARG A 67 -6.82 -8.67 2.13
C ARG A 67 -5.89 -8.42 3.31
N ALA A 68 -4.64 -8.87 3.26
CA ALA A 68 -3.73 -8.69 4.39
C ALA A 68 -3.37 -7.21 4.60
N PRO A 69 -3.03 -6.80 5.83
CA PRO A 69 -2.57 -5.44 6.12
C PRO A 69 -1.39 -5.05 5.22
N VAL A 70 -1.35 -3.78 4.81
CA VAL A 70 -0.30 -3.25 3.91
C VAL A 70 1.11 -3.53 4.45
N LYS A 71 1.30 -3.41 5.77
CA LYS A 71 2.60 -3.70 6.43
C LYS A 71 3.09 -5.13 6.21
N ILE A 72 2.17 -6.10 6.10
CA ILE A 72 2.49 -7.51 5.84
C ILE A 72 2.79 -7.70 4.36
N ARG A 73 1.89 -7.22 3.49
CA ARG A 73 2.03 -7.38 2.03
C ARG A 73 3.36 -6.85 1.53
N LYS A 74 3.81 -5.68 1.99
CA LYS A 74 5.11 -5.08 1.63
C LYS A 74 6.33 -5.94 1.91
N ARG A 75 6.22 -6.92 2.82
CA ARG A 75 7.31 -7.82 3.20
C ARG A 75 7.29 -9.13 2.42
N LEU A 76 6.20 -9.44 1.73
CA LEU A 76 6.01 -10.71 1.04
C LEU A 76 6.54 -10.64 -0.40
N PRO A 77 7.10 -11.74 -0.92
CA PRO A 77 7.44 -11.86 -2.33
C PRO A 77 6.23 -11.58 -3.23
N GLY A 78 6.46 -10.97 -4.38
CA GLY A 78 5.38 -10.67 -5.34
C GLY A 78 4.49 -9.48 -4.96
N TYR A 79 4.81 -8.73 -3.91
CA TYR A 79 4.15 -7.45 -3.66
C TYR A 79 4.43 -6.47 -4.79
N THR A 80 3.39 -6.19 -5.56
CA THR A 80 3.37 -5.03 -6.44
C THR A 80 2.65 -3.91 -5.69
N SER A 81 3.24 -2.72 -5.69
CA SER A 81 2.51 -1.53 -5.25
C SER A 81 1.33 -1.36 -6.20
N ALA A 82 0.13 -1.78 -5.77
CA ALA A 82 -1.07 -1.45 -6.51
C ALA A 82 -1.08 0.08 -6.65
N PRO A 83 -1.17 0.63 -7.89
CA PRO A 83 -1.30 2.06 -8.06
C PRO A 83 -2.47 2.48 -7.18
N ARG A 84 -2.23 3.44 -6.28
CA ARG A 84 -3.33 4.06 -5.54
C ARG A 84 -4.36 4.46 -6.59
N PRO A 85 -5.65 4.14 -6.43
CA PRO A 85 -6.64 4.78 -7.28
C PRO A 85 -6.34 6.26 -7.17
N PHE A 86 -6.03 6.89 -8.30
CA PHE A 86 -5.88 8.34 -8.36
C PHE A 86 -7.08 8.89 -7.61
N SER A 87 -6.81 9.53 -6.49
CA SER A 87 -7.85 10.22 -5.76
C SER A 87 -8.27 11.36 -6.69
N MET A 88 -9.24 11.08 -7.57
CA MET A 88 -10.06 12.12 -8.18
C MET A 88 -10.94 12.67 -7.05
N THR A 89 -10.29 13.34 -6.11
CA THR A 89 -10.98 14.32 -5.28
C THR A 89 -11.29 15.42 -6.27
N SER A 90 -12.55 15.43 -6.71
CA SER A 90 -13.20 16.56 -7.36
C SER A 90 -12.77 17.82 -6.63
N GLY A 91 -11.82 18.55 -7.22
CA GLY A 91 -11.32 19.82 -6.73
C GLY A 91 -12.36 20.87 -7.05
N ASN A 92 -13.46 20.87 -6.30
CA ASN A 92 -14.36 22.00 -6.30
C ASN A 92 -13.95 22.97 -5.19
N SER A 93 -13.59 24.16 -5.65
CA SER A 93 -13.61 25.44 -4.94
C SER A 93 -12.31 25.89 -4.25
N SER A 94 -11.80 27.01 -4.79
CA SER A 94 -11.03 28.04 -4.10
C SER A 94 -9.50 27.89 -3.97
N ALA A 95 -8.79 27.69 -5.09
CA ALA A 95 -7.34 27.97 -5.15
C ALA A 95 -6.88 28.69 -6.44
N ALA A 96 -7.82 29.27 -7.21
CA ALA A 96 -7.50 29.94 -8.49
C ALA A 96 -7.39 31.48 -8.39
N ARG A 97 -7.39 32.05 -7.17
CA ARG A 97 -7.32 33.50 -6.98
C ARG A 97 -6.48 33.86 -5.77
N HIS A 98 -5.17 33.77 -5.88
CA HIS A 98 -4.31 34.67 -5.14
C HIS A 98 -2.97 34.85 -5.87
N ALA A 99 -2.94 35.95 -6.63
CA ALA A 99 -1.81 36.85 -6.74
C ALA A 99 -0.44 36.26 -7.09
N LEU A 100 -0.14 36.21 -8.40
CA LEU A 100 1.22 36.44 -8.90
C LEU A 100 1.24 37.71 -9.77
N MET A 101 0.77 38.82 -9.18
CA MET A 101 1.15 40.17 -9.60
C MET A 101 2.37 40.59 -8.78
N ALA A 102 3.56 40.18 -9.21
CA ALA A 102 4.82 40.69 -8.64
C ALA A 102 6.04 40.38 -9.53
N THR A 103 6.08 40.90 -10.76
CA THR A 103 7.38 41.06 -11.45
C THR A 103 7.39 42.28 -12.36
N ALA A 104 7.15 43.46 -11.76
CA ALA A 104 7.70 44.69 -12.32
C ALA A 104 9.18 44.77 -11.93
N ARG A 105 10.09 44.45 -12.87
CA ARG A 105 11.47 44.94 -12.76
C ARG A 105 12.07 45.24 -14.14
N ARG A 106 12.11 46.55 -14.38
CA ARG A 106 12.82 47.32 -15.42
C ARG A 106 14.08 46.63 -15.97
N LYS A 107 14.22 46.64 -17.29
CA LYS A 107 15.51 46.73 -17.98
C LYS A 107 15.36 47.40 -19.36
N ALA A 108 15.53 48.71 -19.38
CA ALA A 108 16.17 49.45 -20.48
C ALA A 108 17.57 49.84 -19.95
N PRO A 109 18.63 50.07 -20.76
CA PRO A 109 18.60 50.61 -22.12
C PRO A 109 19.48 49.85 -23.14
N ASP A 110 19.34 50.14 -24.43
CA ASP A 110 20.47 50.61 -25.23
C ASP A 110 20.00 51.23 -26.55
N GLN A 111 20.40 52.48 -26.75
CA GLN A 111 20.14 53.25 -27.96
C GLN A 111 21.16 52.83 -29.03
N ALA A 112 20.70 52.26 -30.13
CA ALA A 112 21.50 52.18 -31.35
C ALA A 112 21.24 53.43 -32.20
N ILE A 113 22.15 54.39 -32.08
CA ILE A 113 22.37 55.47 -33.02
C ILE A 113 22.85 54.84 -34.35
N SER A 114 22.14 55.13 -35.44
CA SER A 114 22.75 55.21 -36.78
C SER A 114 22.00 56.26 -37.59
N LEU A 115 22.54 57.47 -37.51
CA LEU A 115 22.30 58.56 -38.44
C LEU A 115 23.05 58.29 -39.76
N LEU A 116 22.42 58.75 -40.84
CA LEU A 116 23.01 59.29 -42.07
C LEU A 116 23.67 58.34 -43.08
N SER A 117 23.15 58.45 -44.31
CA SER A 117 23.83 58.65 -45.61
C SER A 117 23.05 57.84 -46.67
N ASN A 118 22.59 58.34 -47.82
CA ASN A 118 22.78 59.61 -48.52
C ASN A 118 21.64 59.71 -49.55
#